data_AF-A0A5Q8C9C4-F1
#
_entry.id   AF-A0A5Q8C9C4-F1
#
_cell.length_a   1.000
_cell.length_b   1.000
_cell.length_c   1.000
_cell.angle_alpha   90.00
_cell.angle_beta   90.00
_cell.angle_gamma   90.00
#
_symmetry.space_group_name_H-M   'P 1'
#
loop_
_entity.id
_entity.type
_entity.pdbx_description
1 polymer ?
#
loop_
_entity_poly.entity_id
_entity_poly.type
_entity_poly.pdbx_seq_one_letter_code
_entity_poly.pdbx_strand_id
1 'polypeptide(L)' 'MTKHSSANRLSEQELQDIDAYWRAANYLTIGQIYLLDNPLLRKPLRLEHVKPRLLGHWGT' A
#
# COMPACT_ATOMS: atom_id res chain seq x y z
N MET A 1 34.21 16.78 -20.50
CA MET A 1 33.55 16.42 -19.23
C MET A 1 32.17 17.05 -19.21
N THR A 2 31.17 16.35 -19.72
CA THR A 2 29.76 16.79 -19.74
C THR A 2 29.17 16.62 -18.34
N LYS A 3 28.79 17.73 -17.70
CA LYS A 3 28.03 17.73 -16.44
C LYS A 3 26.62 17.23 -16.77
N HIS A 4 26.29 16.00 -16.37
CA HIS A 4 24.89 15.59 -16.31
C HIS A 4 24.21 16.38 -15.19
N SER A 5 23.24 17.21 -15.57
CA SER A 5 22.43 18.00 -14.64
C SER A 5 21.74 17.07 -13.64
N SER A 6 22.02 17.25 -12.35
CA SER A 6 21.35 16.59 -11.23
C SER A 6 19.89 17.04 -11.04
N ALA A 7 19.39 17.95 -11.90
CA ALA A 7 18.08 18.59 -11.78
C ALA A 7 16.88 17.69 -12.11
N ASN A 8 17.06 16.37 -12.21
CA ASN A 8 16.00 15.42 -12.57
C ASN A 8 15.93 14.21 -11.62
N ARG A 9 16.46 14.36 -10.40
CA ARG A 9 16.36 13.36 -9.34
C ARG A 9 15.36 13.84 -8.30
N LEU A 10 14.47 12.94 -7.89
CA LEU A 10 13.57 13.18 -6.76
C LEU A 10 14.39 13.49 -5.52
N SER A 11 13.89 14.44 -4.74
CA SER A 11 14.34 14.67 -3.38
C SER A 11 14.05 13.46 -2.49
N GLU A 12 14.77 13.38 -1.38
CA GLU A 12 14.55 12.33 -0.38
C GLU A 12 13.12 12.32 0.16
N GLN A 13 12.51 13.50 0.33
CA GLN A 13 11.12 13.61 0.77
C GLN A 13 10.15 13.04 -0.27
N GLU A 14 10.35 13.35 -1.55
CA GLU A 14 9.50 12.82 -2.62
C GLU A 14 9.59 11.28 -2.71
N LEU A 15 10.78 10.71 -2.48
CA LEU A 15 10.95 9.26 -2.41
C LEU A 15 10.20 8.65 -1.22
N GLN A 16 10.26 9.29 -0.06
CA GLN A 16 9.53 8.85 1.15
C GLN A 16 8.01 8.93 0.96
N ASP A 17 7.52 9.98 0.31
CA ASP A 17 6.09 10.15 0.05
C ASP A 17 5.57 9.08 -0.93
N ILE A 18 6.36 8.71 -1.94
CA ILE A 18 6.04 7.62 -2.87
C ILE A 18 6.01 6.26 -2.14
N ASP A 19 6.99 5.98 -1.27
CA ASP A 19 6.99 4.75 -0.46
C ASP A 19 5.76 4.69 0.46
N ALA A 20 5.44 5.79 1.14
CA ALA A 20 4.28 5.89 2.01
C ALA A 20 2.98 5.65 1.24
N TYR A 21 2.84 6.27 0.07
CA TYR A 21 1.72 6.05 -0.83
C TYR A 21 1.64 4.58 -1.28
N TRP A 22 2.75 3.99 -1.71
CA TRP A 22 2.79 2.60 -2.17
C TRP A 22 2.37 1.62 -1.08
N ARG A 23 2.86 1.81 0.15
CA ARG A 23 2.45 1.00 1.31
C ARG A 23 0.98 1.19 1.67
N ALA A 24 0.47 2.41 1.62
CA ALA A 24 -0.95 2.69 1.87
C ALA A 24 -1.84 2.03 0.81
N ALA A 25 -1.48 2.13 -0.47
CA ALA A 25 -2.21 1.50 -1.56
C ALA A 25 -2.23 -0.03 -1.45
N ASN A 26 -1.09 -0.64 -1.13
CA ASN A 26 -0.99 -2.10 -0.91
C ASN A 26 -1.85 -2.54 0.30
N TYR A 27 -1.79 -1.80 1.40
CA TYR A 27 -2.59 -2.10 2.60
C TYR A 27 -4.09 -2.05 2.31
N LEU A 28 -4.55 -0.99 1.63
CA LEU A 28 -5.96 -0.83 1.26
C LEU A 28 -6.41 -1.91 0.26
N THR A 29 -5.57 -2.28 -0.69
CA THR A 29 -5.86 -3.33 -1.68
C THR A 29 -6.10 -4.68 -0.99
N ILE A 30 -5.23 -5.06 -0.05
CA ILE A 30 -5.41 -6.27 0.76
C ILE A 30 -6.67 -6.15 1.62
N GLY A 31 -6.92 -4.99 2.25
CA GLY A 31 -8.16 -4.74 2.98
C GLY A 31 -9.42 -4.97 2.11
N GLN A 32 -9.41 -4.46 0.88
CA GLN A 32 -10.52 -4.63 -0.08
C GLN A 32 -10.73 -6.08 -0.51
N ILE A 33 -9.66 -6.85 -0.71
CA ILE A 33 -9.76 -8.26 -1.14
C ILE A 33 -10.23 -9.15 0.02
N TYR A 34 -9.68 -8.96 1.22
CA TYR A 34 -9.79 -9.94 2.30
C TYR A 34 -10.72 -9.53 3.45
N LEU A 35 -10.88 -8.24 3.76
CA LEU A 35 -11.58 -7.80 4.97
C LEU A 35 -13.02 -7.36 4.70
N LEU A 36 -13.94 -7.78 5.58
CA LEU A 36 -15.34 -7.34 5.61
C LEU A 36 -15.54 -6.17 6.61
N ASP A 37 -14.72 -6.10 7.65
CA ASP A 37 -14.72 -5.08 8.71
C ASP A 37 -13.28 -4.92 9.25
N ASN A 38 -13.06 -3.96 10.15
CA ASN A 38 -11.80 -3.68 10.83
C ASN A 38 -10.63 -3.36 9.87
N PRO A 39 -10.83 -2.53 8.82
CA PRO A 39 -9.83 -2.32 7.78
C PRO A 39 -8.56 -1.62 8.27
N LEU A 40 -8.59 -0.96 9.43
CA LEU A 40 -7.44 -0.30 10.05
C LEU A 40 -6.94 -1.03 11.30
N LEU A 41 -7.41 -2.26 11.56
CA LEU A 41 -7.03 -3.08 12.72
C LEU A 41 -7.11 -2.34 14.06
N ARG A 42 -8.15 -1.53 14.28
CA ARG A 42 -8.39 -0.81 15.56
C ARG A 42 -8.65 -1.77 16.73
N LYS A 43 -9.00 -3.02 16.42
CA LYS A 43 -9.11 -4.16 17.33
C LYS A 43 -8.25 -5.32 16.78
N PRO A 44 -7.78 -6.26 17.62
CA PRO A 44 -7.04 -7.43 17.14
C PRO A 44 -7.79 -8.17 16.01
N LEU A 45 -7.05 -8.58 14.98
CA LEU A 45 -7.63 -9.26 13.82
C LEU A 45 -8.23 -10.61 14.24
N ARG A 46 -9.48 -10.85 13.83
CA ARG A 46 -10.21 -12.10 14.08
C ARG A 46 -10.77 -12.63 12.76
N LEU A 47 -11.04 -13.94 12.71
CA LEU A 47 -11.58 -14.59 11.51
C LEU A 47 -12.91 -13.98 11.04
N GLU A 48 -13.73 -13.49 11.98
CA GLU A 48 -14.98 -12.77 11.72
C GLU A 48 -14.80 -11.45 10.94
N HIS A 49 -13.58 -10.91 10.82
CA HIS A 49 -13.29 -9.73 10.00
C HIS A 49 -12.93 -10.10 8.56
N VAL A 50 -12.73 -11.37 8.23
CA VAL A 50 -12.34 -11.85 6.90
C VAL A 50 -13.57 -12.26 6.09
N LYS A 51 -13.66 -11.81 4.84
CA LYS A 51 -14.79 -12.13 3.95
C LYS A 51 -14.96 -13.65 3.80
N PRO A 52 -16.19 -14.19 3.88
CA PRO A 52 -16.45 -15.62 3.68
C PRO A 52 -16.10 -16.13 2.28
N ARG A 53 -16.11 -15.24 1.27
CA ARG A 53 -15.73 -15.52 -0.11
C ARG A 53 -14.75 -14.46 -0.57
N LEU A 54 -13.56 -14.90 -1.01
CA LEU A 54 -12.50 -14.04 -1.50
C LEU A 54 -12.62 -13.90 -3.02
N LEU A 55 -12.72 -12.66 -3.49
CA LEU A 55 -12.76 -12.31 -4.91
C LEU A 55 -11.81 -11.14 -5.14
N GLY A 56 -10.90 -11.31 -6.09
CA GLY A 56 -9.82 -10.37 -6.38
C GLY A 56 -8.55 -11.12 -6.77
N HIS A 57 -7.59 -10.41 -7.35
CA HIS A 57 -6.29 -10.95 -7.72
C HIS A 57 -5.20 -10.17 -6.97
N TRP A 58 -4.15 -10.87 -6.58
CA TRP A 58 -2.94 -10.30 -6.00
C TRP A 58 -1.73 -10.96 -6.67
N GLY A 59 -0.64 -10.21 -6.85
CA GLY A 59 0.62 -10.72 -7.42
C GLY A 59 0.79 -10.55 -8.94
N THR A 60 0.40 -9.41 -9.49
CA THR A 60 0.79 -8.98 -10.86
C THR A 60 2.17 -8.33 -10.87
#